data_AF-A0A392TLH0-F1
#
_entry.id   AF-A0A392TLH0-F1
#
_cell.length_a   1.000
_cell.length_b   1.000
_cell.length_c   1.000
_cell.angle_alpha   90.00
_cell.angle_beta   90.00
_cell.angle_gamma   90.00
#
_symmetry.space_group_name_H-M   'P 1'
#
loop_
_entity.id
_entity.type
_entity.pdbx_description
1 polymer ?
#
loop_
_entity_poly.entity_id
_entity_poly.type
_entity_poly.pdbx_seq_one_letter_code
_entity_poly.pdbx_strand_id
1 'polypeptide(L)'
;VDCPSLYNCIIGRTTLAELFVVSLTIHLKLKYYTKDGQVATINGDIAAARRCFEATAKNLTTVVTPKKKKAEQKLPAVNSIGSPNPV
;
A
#
# COMPACT_ATOMS: atom_id res chain seq x y z
N VAL A 1 4.05 -7.72 4.34
CA VAL A 1 3.62 -8.83 3.47
C VAL A 1 4.88 -9.55 3.08
N ASP A 2 5.09 -10.76 3.62
CA ASP A 2 6.29 -11.53 3.31
C ASP A 2 6.04 -12.30 2.01
N CYS A 3 6.39 -11.67 0.89
CA CYS A 3 6.28 -12.25 -0.44
C CYS A 3 7.68 -12.70 -0.90
N PRO A 4 8.00 -14.01 -0.87
CA PRO A 4 9.33 -14.51 -1.27
C PRO A 4 9.64 -14.30 -2.76
N SER A 5 8.63 -13.99 -3.58
CA SER A 5 8.76 -13.55 -4.98
C SER A 5 7.85 -12.34 -5.23
N LEU A 6 8.32 -11.37 -6.03
CA LEU A 6 7.56 -10.18 -6.43
C LEU A 6 6.24 -10.55 -7.13
N TYR A 7 6.22 -11.68 -7.83
CA TYR A 7 5.03 -12.21 -8.52
C TYR A 7 3.91 -12.59 -7.55
N ASN A 8 4.21 -12.90 -6.29
CA ASN A 8 3.21 -13.22 -5.27
C ASN A 8 2.51 -11.96 -4.72
N CYS A 9 2.96 -10.76 -5.11
CA CYS A 9 2.34 -9.48 -4.72
C CYS A 9 1.59 -8.83 -5.89
N ILE A 10 1.33 -9.56 -6.98
CA ILE A 10 0.52 -9.04 -8.09
C ILE A 10 -0.95 -9.13 -7.68
N ILE A 11 -1.56 -7.97 -7.43
CA ILE A 11 -3.00 -7.87 -7.18
C ILE A 11 -3.73 -7.77 -8.51
N GLY A 12 -4.58 -8.76 -8.81
CA GLY A 12 -5.36 -8.82 -10.04
C GLY A 12 -6.52 -7.81 -10.05
N ARG A 13 -7.06 -7.53 -11.25
CA ARG A 13 -8.19 -6.60 -11.44
C ARG A 13 -9.42 -6.96 -10.61
N THR A 14 -9.75 -8.25 -10.51
CA THR A 14 -10.90 -8.74 -9.72
C THR A 14 -10.76 -8.34 -8.25
N THR A 15 -9.59 -8.59 -7.66
CA THR A 15 -9.31 -8.21 -6.27
C THR A 15 -9.33 -6.69 -6.06
N LEU A 16 -8.84 -5.91 -7.03
CA LEU A 16 -8.94 -4.44 -6.95
C LEU A 16 -10.40 -3.96 -6.96
N ALA A 17 -11.26 -4.60 -7.78
CA ALA A 17 -12.68 -4.28 -7.84
C ALA A 17 -13.41 -4.65 -6.53
N GLU A 18 -13.14 -5.84 -5.98
CA GLU A 18 -13.69 -6.28 -4.68
C GLU A 18 -13.32 -5.35 -3.53
N LEU A 19 -12.12 -4.77 -3.57
CA LEU A 19 -11.63 -3.82 -2.57
C LEU A 19 -12.07 -2.36 -2.82
N PHE A 20 -12.88 -2.13 -3.87
CA PHE A 20 -13.30 -0.79 -4.31
C PHE A 20 -12.12 0.17 -4.43
N VAL A 21 -11.03 -0.34 -5.02
CA VAL A 21 -9.77 0.38 -5.08
C VAL A 21 -9.88 1.56 -6.03
N VAL A 22 -9.44 2.73 -5.56
CA VAL A 22 -9.22 3.92 -6.38
C VAL A 22 -7.73 4.11 -6.55
N SER A 23 -7.25 3.89 -7.78
CA SER A 23 -5.86 4.10 -8.18
C SER A 23 -5.69 5.49 -8.79
N LEU A 24 -4.66 6.21 -8.34
CA LEU A 24 -4.26 7.49 -8.87
C LEU A 24 -2.78 7.42 -9.25
N THR A 25 -2.53 7.22 -10.55
CA THR A 25 -1.20 6.98 -11.10
C THR A 25 -0.28 8.20 -10.97
N ILE A 26 -0.81 9.42 -11.20
CA ILE A 26 -0.04 10.67 -11.14
C ILE A 26 0.61 10.88 -9.77
N HIS A 27 -0.14 10.59 -8.70
CA HIS A 27 0.34 10.75 -7.32
C HIS A 27 0.85 9.44 -6.72
N LEU A 28 0.89 8.36 -7.51
CA LEU A 28 1.28 7.02 -7.10
C LEU A 28 0.56 6.59 -5.82
N LYS A 29 -0.76 6.73 -5.81
CA LYS A 29 -1.57 6.50 -4.62
C LYS A 29 -2.64 5.47 -4.91
N LEU A 30 -2.85 4.57 -3.96
CA LEU A 30 -3.91 3.59 -3.99
C LEU A 30 -4.75 3.76 -2.72
N LYS A 31 -6.06 3.98 -2.88
CA LYS A 31 -7.00 4.01 -1.77
C LYS A 31 -7.93 2.81 -1.85
N TYR A 32 -8.25 2.22 -0.72
CA TYR A 32 -9.19 1.09 -0.64
C TYR A 32 -9.86 1.07 0.73
N TYR A 33 -11.01 0.40 0.82
CA TYR A 33 -11.70 0.21 2.09
C TYR A 33 -11.12 -0.99 2.84
N THR A 34 -10.84 -0.82 4.12
CA THR A 34 -10.50 -1.93 5.02
C THR A 34 -11.77 -2.66 5.44
N LYS A 35 -11.60 -3.83 6.07
CA LYS A 35 -12.70 -4.61 6.63
C LYS A 35 -13.54 -3.82 7.65
N ASP A 36 -12.92 -2.85 8.32
CA ASP A 36 -13.58 -1.99 9.30
C ASP A 36 -14.24 -0.75 8.67
N GLY A 37 -14.31 -0.69 7.33
CA GLY A 37 -14.89 0.44 6.60
C GLY A 37 -14.00 1.69 6.56
N GLN A 38 -12.75 1.62 7.05
CA GLN A 38 -11.82 2.75 7.00
C GLN A 38 -11.12 2.84 5.66
N VAL A 39 -10.75 4.04 5.22
CA VAL A 39 -9.97 4.21 3.98
C VAL A 39 -8.49 4.04 4.28
N ALA A 40 -7.92 2.95 3.80
CA ALA A 40 -6.48 2.75 3.78
C ALA A 40 -5.85 3.39 2.54
N THR A 41 -4.60 3.82 2.68
CA THR A 41 -3.83 4.46 1.61
C THR A 41 -2.47 3.79 1.49
N ILE A 42 -2.15 3.32 0.29
CA ILE A 42 -0.80 2.88 -0.10
C ILE A 42 -0.20 3.96 -0.98
N ASN A 43 1.04 4.36 -0.65
CA ASN A 43 1.81 5.29 -1.46
C ASN A 43 2.91 4.51 -2.19
N GLY A 44 3.05 4.75 -3.49
CA GLY A 44 4.12 4.22 -4.31
C GLY A 44 5.45 4.90 -3.98
N ASP A 45 6.53 4.14 -4.12
CA ASP A 45 7.90 4.62 -3.97
C ASP A 45 8.63 4.43 -5.29
N ILE A 46 8.74 5.51 -6.07
CA ILE A 46 9.41 5.51 -7.38
C ILE A 46 10.86 5.07 -7.24
N ALA A 47 11.55 5.55 -6.20
CA ALA A 47 12.96 5.26 -6.00
C ALA A 47 13.17 3.78 -5.64
N ALA A 48 12.26 3.16 -4.89
CA ALA A 48 12.26 1.73 -4.68
C ALA A 48 11.96 0.96 -5.96
N ALA A 49 10.93 1.34 -6.71
CA ALA A 49 10.57 0.69 -7.98
C ALA A 49 11.73 0.70 -8.98
N ARG A 50 12.43 1.84 -9.11
CA ARG A 50 13.61 1.99 -9.97
C ARG A 50 14.75 1.06 -9.52
N ARG A 51 15.04 0.99 -8.21
CA ARG A 51 16.05 0.06 -7.68
C ARG A 51 15.71 -1.40 -7.96
N CYS A 52 14.44 -1.77 -7.85
CA CYS A 52 13.99 -3.12 -8.21
C CYS A 52 14.23 -3.41 -9.69
N PHE A 53 13.84 -2.49 -10.58
CA PHE A 53 14.06 -2.65 -12.02
C PHE A 53 15.55 -2.82 -12.35
N GLU A 54 16.41 -1.95 -11.81
CA GLU A 54 17.86 -2.02 -12.03
C GLU A 54 18.49 -3.31 -11.48
N ALA A 55 18.02 -3.80 -10.33
CA ALA A 55 18.49 -5.05 -9.76
C ALA A 55 18.09 -6.24 -10.63
N THR A 56 16.85 -6.28 -11.10
CA THR A 56 16.37 -7.31 -12.03
C THR A 56 17.13 -7.28 -13.36
N ALA A 57 17.38 -6.09 -13.92
CA ALA A 57 18.18 -5.94 -15.14
C ALA A 57 19.62 -6.48 -14.98
N LYS A 58 20.12 -6.56 -13.74
CA LYS A 58 21.43 -7.13 -13.37
C LYS A 58 21.34 -8.58 -12.91
N ASN A 59 20.18 -9.24 -13.04
CA ASN A 59 19.91 -10.60 -12.55
C ASN A 59 20.15 -10.77 -11.04
N LEU A 60 20.00 -9.71 -10.25
CA LEU A 60 20.06 -9.78 -8.80
C LEU A 60 18.71 -10.26 -8.26
N THR A 61 18.76 -11.20 -7.32
CA THR A 61 17.58 -11.75 -6.65
C THR A 61 17.12 -10.92 -5.44
N THR A 62 17.93 -9.94 -5.01
CA THR A 62 17.65 -9.11 -3.85
C THR A 62 17.90 -7.64 -4.15
N VAL A 63 17.11 -6.78 -3.51
CA VAL A 63 17.26 -5.32 -3.57
C VAL A 63 17.59 -4.84 -2.18
N VAL A 64 18.75 -4.18 -2.03
CA VAL A 64 19.11 -3.57 -0.76
C VAL A 64 18.20 -2.38 -0.50
N THR A 65 17.37 -2.48 0.52
CA THR A 65 16.56 -1.36 1.01
C THR A 65 17.34 -0.65 2.13
N PRO A 66 17.46 0.69 2.10
CA PRO A 66 17.95 1.43 3.25
C PRO A 66 17.06 1.11 4.45
N LYS A 67 17.66 0.67 5.57
CA LYS A 67 16.95 0.51 6.84
C LYS A 67 16.33 1.85 7.21
N LYS A 68 15.00 1.97 7.11
CA LYS A 68 14.28 3.07 7.75
C LYS A 68 14.57 2.97 9.25
N LYS A 69 15.16 4.02 9.84
CA LYS A 69 15.03 4.25 11.28
C LYS A 69 13.53 4.27 11.58
N LYS A 70 13.09 3.50 12.58
CA LYS A 70 11.70 3.46 13.06
C LYS A 70 11.27 4.91 13.39
N ALA A 71 10.60 5.57 12.46
CA ALA A 71 9.74 6.69 12.78
C ALA A 71 8.39 6.07 13.13
N GLU A 72 8.05 6.16 14.41
CA GLU A 72 6.78 5.76 14.98
C GLU A 72 5.65 6.35 14.14
N GLN A 73 4.96 5.53 13.36
CA GLN A 73 3.71 5.93 12.73
C GLN A 73 2.69 6.08 13.84
N LYS A 74 2.58 7.28 14.40
CA LYS A 74 1.46 7.67 15.25
C LYS A 74 0.22 7.62 14.36
N LEU A 75 -0.64 6.63 14.59
CA LEU A 75 -1.98 6.58 14.02
C LEU A 75 -2.67 7.93 14.26
N PRO A 76 -3.23 8.61 13.23
CA PRO A 76 -4.08 9.76 13.49
C PRO A 76 -5.29 9.27 14.29
N ALA A 77 -5.53 9.92 15.43
CA ALA A 77 -6.65 9.63 16.31
C ALA A 77 -7.95 9.59 15.50
N VAL A 78 -8.65 8.47 15.60
CA VAL A 78 -10.01 8.30 15.07
C VAL A 78 -10.92 9.22 15.87
N ASN A 79 -11.39 10.29 15.26
CA ASN A 79 -12.48 11.07 15.81
C ASN A 79 -13.79 10.39 15.38
N SER A 80 -14.37 9.56 16.25
CA SER A 80 -15.71 9.01 16.05
C SER A 80 -16.73 10.12 16.24
N ILE A 81 -17.36 10.56 15.15
CA ILE A 81 -18.58 11.37 15.21
C ILE A 81 -19.73 10.39 15.35
N GLY A 82 -20.25 10.24 16.57
CA GLY A 82 -21.44 9.44 16.85
C GLY A 82 -22.66 10.09 16.21
N SER A 83 -23.40 9.32 15.40
CA SER A 83 -24.75 9.68 14.97
C SER A 83 -25.75 9.34 16.10
N PRO A 84 -26.68 10.24 16.46
CA PRO A 84 -27.71 9.93 17.44
C PRO A 84 -28.77 9.01 16.83
N ASN A 85 -29.16 7.97 17.57
CA ASN A 85 -30.26 7.06 17.24
C ASN A 85 -31.58 7.82 17.10
N PRO A 86 -32.48 7.44 16.17
CA PRO A 86 -33.90 7.69 16.31
C PRO A 86 -34.60 6.53 17.04
N VAL A 87 -35.65 6.90 17.79
CA VAL A 87 -36.53 6.07 18.64
C VAL A 87 -37.46 5.20 17.79
#